data_AF-A0A8H6XXD5-F1
#
_entry.id   AF-A0A8H6XXD5-F1
#
_cell.length_a   1.000
_cell.length_b   1.000
_cell.length_c   1.000
_cell.angle_alpha   90.00
_cell.angle_beta   90.00
_cell.angle_gamma   90.00
#
_symmetry.space_group_name_H-M   'P 1'
#
loop_
_entity.id
_entity.type
_entity.pdbx_description
1 polymer ?
#
loop_
_entity_poly.entity_id
_entity_poly.type
_entity_poly.pdbx_seq_one_letter_code
_entity_poly.pdbx_strand_id
1 'polypeptide(L)'
;MSSESILRARIEKLALVIEYQKQILRDLEQRMSDARRELNATLDPVARLPVEISSDIFARCIPDSLRPNSSEAPILFLHICRIWRDIATSTPSLWTSISCDSVTDPAHLDIWLRRAQNHPLCISLHGNLNRDVVVAVQRHAHHVQVLKLESSCHLERMGLTLFPSLTKLTLFNTTANTMFPDYLDILRFAPALAECHFISVYQHVMVAGHQPVPFTHSSLRRLQLCDGKSANATILLNYLTLPALENLYISASGQLMPIHIASLLTRSLPPLQSLHAEGLPGMFHEFDQALRLVPNVTDLTPEIPRTNRRSL
;
A
#
# COMPACT_ATOMS: atom_id res chain seq x y z
N MET A 1 -4.12 -9.69 85.23
CA MET A 1 -3.79 -9.56 83.79
C MET A 1 -4.87 -8.72 83.14
N SER A 2 -4.51 -7.65 82.43
CA SER A 2 -5.47 -6.67 81.90
C SER A 2 -6.31 -7.26 80.75
N SER A 3 -7.61 -6.96 80.71
CA SER A 3 -8.53 -7.35 79.61
C SER A 3 -7.97 -6.98 78.22
N GLU A 4 -7.21 -5.89 78.15
CA GLU A 4 -6.54 -5.42 76.95
C GLU A 4 -5.48 -6.41 76.42
N SER A 5 -4.70 -7.05 77.28
CA SER A 5 -3.65 -7.97 76.84
C SER A 5 -4.23 -9.26 76.25
N ILE A 6 -5.40 -9.69 76.73
CA ILE A 6 -6.13 -10.84 76.19
C ILE A 6 -6.70 -10.52 74.81
N LEU A 7 -7.26 -9.31 74.63
CA LEU A 7 -7.77 -8.86 73.33
C LEU A 7 -6.65 -8.71 72.30
N ARG A 8 -5.49 -8.13 72.68
CA ARG A 8 -4.31 -8.03 71.79
C ARG A 8 -3.82 -9.40 71.30
N ALA A 9 -3.65 -10.36 72.22
CA ALA A 9 -3.24 -11.72 71.85
C ALA A 9 -4.25 -12.42 70.92
N ARG A 10 -5.55 -12.16 71.11
CA ARG A 10 -6.60 -12.72 70.24
C ARG A 10 -6.60 -12.09 68.85
N ILE A 11 -6.38 -10.78 68.73
CA ILE A 11 -6.23 -10.08 67.45
C ILE A 11 -5.03 -10.61 66.69
N GLU A 12 -3.88 -10.77 67.36
CA GLU A 12 -2.65 -11.26 66.76
C GLU A 12 -2.80 -12.70 66.24
N LYS A 13 -3.46 -13.57 67.02
CA LYS A 13 -3.80 -14.92 66.58
C LYS A 13 -4.73 -14.92 65.36
N LEU A 14 -5.75 -14.05 65.33
CA LEU A 14 -6.66 -13.93 64.18
C LEU A 14 -5.95 -13.39 62.94
N ALA A 15 -5.03 -12.44 63.09
CA ALA A 15 -4.24 -11.90 61.99
C ALA A 15 -3.36 -12.99 61.34
N LEU A 16 -2.73 -13.84 62.15
CA LEU A 16 -1.95 -14.99 61.66
C LEU A 16 -2.82 -15.99 60.88
N VAL A 17 -4.03 -16.28 61.36
CA VAL A 17 -4.97 -17.18 60.66
C VAL A 17 -5.43 -16.58 59.34
N ILE A 18 -5.73 -15.28 59.31
CA ILE A 18 -6.12 -14.58 58.07
C ILE A 18 -4.99 -14.65 57.05
N GLU A 19 -3.74 -14.41 57.45
CA GLU A 19 -2.61 -14.46 56.52
C GLU A 19 -2.38 -15.87 55.97
N TYR A 20 -2.48 -16.89 56.83
CA TYR A 20 -2.40 -18.27 56.39
C TYR A 20 -3.52 -18.65 55.39
N GLN A 21 -4.75 -18.24 55.66
CA GLN A 21 -5.88 -18.48 54.75
C GLN A 21 -5.70 -17.76 53.41
N LYS A 22 -5.17 -16.53 53.42
CA LYS A 22 -4.81 -15.82 52.18
C LYS A 22 -3.73 -16.56 51.39
N GLN A 23 -2.75 -17.15 52.06
CA GLN A 23 -1.72 -17.96 51.41
C GLN A 23 -2.34 -19.17 50.68
N ILE A 24 -3.23 -19.90 51.36
CA ILE A 24 -3.95 -21.04 50.77
C ILE A 24 -4.80 -20.61 49.59
N LEU A 25 -5.54 -19.50 49.73
CA LEU A 25 -6.38 -19.00 48.65
C LEU A 25 -5.55 -18.68 47.41
N ARG A 26 -4.40 -18.01 47.58
CA ARG A 26 -3.45 -17.73 46.49
C ARG A 26 -2.95 -19.01 45.80
N ASP A 27 -2.60 -20.05 46.57
CA ASP A 27 -2.16 -21.33 46.01
C ASP A 27 -3.27 -22.02 45.20
N LEU A 28 -4.49 -22.06 45.74
CA LEU A 28 -5.64 -22.66 45.06
C LEU A 28 -6.01 -21.89 43.79
N GLU A 29 -5.97 -20.56 43.82
CA GLU A 29 -6.19 -19.70 42.64
C GLU A 29 -5.16 -19.98 41.54
N GLN A 30 -3.89 -20.15 41.93
CA GLN A 30 -2.81 -20.48 41.00
C GLN A 30 -3.05 -21.87 40.36
N ARG A 31 -3.35 -22.89 41.17
CA ARG A 31 -3.62 -24.25 40.67
C ARG A 31 -4.86 -24.30 39.77
N MET A 32 -5.90 -23.54 40.08
CA MET A 32 -7.09 -23.42 39.23
C MET A 32 -6.77 -22.76 37.88
N SER A 33 -5.91 -21.74 37.87
CA SER A 33 -5.42 -21.09 36.64
C SER A 33 -4.61 -22.06 35.77
N ASP A 34 -3.74 -22.85 36.38
CA ASP A 34 -2.92 -23.84 35.68
C ASP A 34 -3.76 -24.97 35.10
N ALA A 35 -4.71 -25.54 35.87
CA ALA A 35 -5.64 -26.55 35.39
C ALA A 35 -6.53 -26.03 34.23
N ARG A 36 -6.96 -24.77 34.28
CA ARG A 36 -7.68 -24.12 33.17
C ARG A 36 -6.82 -23.99 31.91
N ARG A 37 -5.53 -23.67 32.05
CA ARG A 37 -4.60 -23.61 30.91
C ARG A 37 -4.40 -24.98 30.27
N GLU A 38 -4.22 -26.01 31.09
CA GLU A 38 -4.03 -27.39 30.62
C GLU A 38 -5.28 -27.92 29.90
N LEU A 39 -6.46 -27.71 30.49
CA LEU A 39 -7.73 -28.06 29.87
C LEU A 39 -7.93 -27.34 28.52
N ASN A 40 -7.70 -26.03 28.46
CA ASN A 40 -7.81 -25.27 27.21
C ASN A 40 -6.80 -25.74 26.16
N ALA A 41 -5.58 -26.11 26.56
CA ALA A 41 -4.59 -26.68 25.64
C ALA A 41 -5.03 -28.03 25.04
N THR A 42 -5.73 -28.87 25.82
CA THR A 42 -6.26 -30.15 25.33
C THR A 42 -7.50 -30.00 24.43
N LEU A 43 -8.29 -28.94 24.63
CA LEU A 43 -9.56 -28.75 23.93
C LEU A 43 -9.49 -27.82 22.72
N ASP A 44 -8.43 -27.00 22.57
CA ASP A 44 -8.33 -26.03 21.48
C ASP A 44 -8.02 -26.74 20.14
N PRO A 45 -8.99 -26.85 19.20
CA PRO A 45 -8.77 -27.51 17.92
C PRO A 45 -7.71 -26.79 17.09
N VAL A 46 -7.49 -25.50 17.34
CA VAL A 46 -6.50 -24.70 16.60
C VAL A 46 -5.10 -24.92 17.13
N ALA A 47 -4.93 -25.28 18.40
CA ALA A 47 -3.63 -25.71 18.94
C ALA A 47 -3.14 -27.04 18.32
N ARG A 48 -4.03 -27.79 17.67
CA ARG A 48 -3.72 -29.05 16.98
C ARG A 48 -3.39 -28.88 15.50
N LEU A 49 -3.67 -27.71 14.92
CA LEU A 49 -3.31 -27.44 13.53
C LEU A 49 -1.79 -27.19 13.45
N PRO A 50 -1.10 -27.82 12.48
CA PRO A 50 0.27 -27.43 12.16
C PRO A 50 0.35 -25.93 11.87
N VAL A 51 1.49 -25.32 12.18
CA VAL A 51 1.71 -23.89 11.97
C VAL A 51 1.52 -23.51 10.50
N GLU A 52 1.94 -24.37 9.59
CA GLU A 52 1.85 -24.18 8.14
C GLU A 52 0.39 -24.03 7.69
N ILE A 53 -0.48 -24.92 8.18
CA ILE A 53 -1.92 -24.88 7.86
C ILE A 53 -2.57 -23.63 8.45
N SER A 54 -2.18 -23.24 9.65
CA SER A 54 -2.70 -22.03 10.29
C SER A 54 -2.25 -20.77 9.55
N SER A 55 -0.99 -20.68 9.14
CA SER A 55 -0.45 -19.58 8.34
C SER A 55 -1.15 -19.49 6.98
N ASP A 56 -1.44 -20.61 6.32
CA ASP A 56 -2.19 -20.65 5.06
C ASP A 56 -3.64 -20.18 5.22
N ILE A 57 -4.30 -20.58 6.31
CA ILE A 57 -5.65 -20.08 6.65
C ILE A 57 -5.58 -18.56 6.89
N PHE A 58 -4.61 -18.09 7.68
CA PHE A 58 -4.46 -16.67 7.99
C PHE A 58 -4.26 -15.84 6.73
N ALA A 59 -3.42 -16.30 5.81
CA ALA A 59 -3.15 -15.61 4.53
C ALA A 59 -4.43 -15.45 3.68
N ARG A 60 -5.34 -16.43 3.71
CA ARG A 60 -6.63 -16.37 2.98
C ARG A 60 -7.67 -15.49 3.65
N CYS A 61 -7.46 -15.11 4.89
CA CYS A 61 -8.35 -14.23 5.66
C CYS A 61 -7.94 -12.75 5.59
N ILE A 62 -6.84 -12.42 4.90
CA ILE A 62 -6.35 -11.06 4.74
C ILE A 62 -7.25 -10.31 3.73
N PRO A 63 -7.84 -9.16 4.10
CA PRO A 63 -8.58 -8.33 3.15
C PRO A 63 -7.65 -7.68 2.11
N ASP A 64 -8.18 -7.38 0.93
CA ASP A 64 -7.43 -6.77 -0.18
C ASP A 64 -6.83 -5.39 0.15
N SER A 65 -7.42 -4.68 1.12
CA SER A 65 -6.96 -3.38 1.61
C SER A 65 -6.77 -3.46 3.12
N LEU A 66 -5.51 -3.46 3.56
CA LEU A 66 -5.17 -3.61 4.98
C LEU A 66 -5.09 -2.24 5.65
N ARG A 67 -6.20 -1.81 6.25
CA ARG A 67 -6.16 -0.71 7.23
C ARG A 67 -5.83 -1.31 8.60
N PRO A 68 -4.84 -0.77 9.34
CA PRO A 68 -4.54 -1.24 10.69
C PRO A 68 -5.76 -1.07 11.61
N ASN A 69 -6.51 -2.15 11.79
CA ASN A 69 -7.71 -2.20 12.62
C ASN A 69 -7.64 -3.45 13.52
N SER A 70 -7.89 -3.29 14.82
CA SER A 70 -7.86 -4.42 15.77
C SER A 70 -8.95 -5.46 15.51
N SER A 71 -10.01 -5.08 14.78
CA SER A 71 -11.10 -5.95 14.38
C SER A 71 -10.86 -6.68 13.04
N GLU A 72 -9.73 -6.43 12.37
CA GLU A 72 -9.42 -7.02 11.06
C GLU A 72 -8.07 -7.76 11.08
N ALA A 73 -7.97 -8.78 10.23
CA ALA A 73 -6.70 -9.47 10.00
C ALA A 73 -5.67 -8.51 9.36
N PRO A 74 -4.37 -8.66 9.66
CA PRO A 74 -3.76 -9.65 10.56
C PRO A 74 -3.77 -9.26 12.05
N ILE A 75 -4.15 -8.02 12.41
CA ILE A 75 -4.08 -7.57 13.83
C ILE A 75 -5.03 -8.37 14.70
N LEU A 76 -6.23 -8.72 14.21
CA LEU A 76 -7.20 -9.55 14.91
C LEU A 76 -6.56 -10.85 15.45
N PHE A 77 -5.68 -11.49 14.68
CA PHE A 77 -5.00 -12.72 15.08
C PHE A 77 -4.11 -12.54 16.32
N LEU A 78 -3.61 -11.33 16.56
CA LEU A 78 -2.80 -11.00 17.73
C LEU A 78 -3.63 -10.93 19.02
N HIS A 79 -4.95 -10.87 18.93
CA HIS A 79 -5.84 -10.68 20.07
C HIS A 79 -6.64 -11.93 20.44
N ILE A 80 -6.68 -12.97 19.59
CA ILE A 80 -7.47 -14.19 19.82
C ILE A 80 -6.86 -15.06 20.93
N CYS A 81 -5.67 -15.62 20.71
CA CYS A 81 -4.98 -16.44 21.71
C CYS A 81 -3.46 -16.33 21.55
N ARG A 82 -2.69 -16.95 22.46
CA ARG A 82 -1.21 -16.91 22.41
C ARG A 82 -0.66 -17.58 21.15
N ILE A 83 -1.18 -18.76 20.81
CA ILE A 83 -0.73 -19.53 19.64
C ILE A 83 -0.95 -18.74 18.35
N TRP A 84 -2.14 -18.15 18.16
CA TRP A 84 -2.43 -17.34 16.97
C TRP A 84 -1.54 -16.10 16.89
N ARG A 85 -1.28 -15.45 18.02
CA ARG A 85 -0.35 -14.32 18.08
C ARG A 85 1.04 -14.76 17.65
N ASP A 86 1.54 -15.87 18.16
CA ASP A 86 2.89 -16.37 17.84
C ASP A 86 3.00 -16.76 16.36
N ILE A 87 1.98 -17.43 15.80
CA ILE A 87 1.91 -17.76 14.38
C ILE A 87 1.85 -16.49 13.52
N ALA A 88 0.95 -15.55 13.86
CA ALA A 88 0.78 -14.33 13.08
C ALA A 88 2.03 -13.44 13.12
N THR A 89 2.71 -13.29 14.27
CA THR A 89 3.96 -12.50 14.36
C THR A 89 5.14 -13.19 13.69
N SER A 90 5.17 -14.52 13.63
CA SER A 90 6.21 -15.31 12.97
C SER A 90 5.96 -15.60 11.48
N THR A 91 4.83 -15.12 10.92
CA THR A 91 4.49 -15.27 9.50
C THR A 91 4.59 -13.91 8.78
N PRO A 92 5.75 -13.56 8.19
CA PRO A 92 5.97 -12.22 7.64
C PRO A 92 5.11 -11.89 6.43
N SER A 93 4.70 -12.89 5.66
CA SER A 93 3.83 -12.72 4.48
C SER A 93 2.50 -12.04 4.81
N LEU A 94 2.03 -12.14 6.07
CA LEU A 94 0.81 -11.49 6.53
C LEU A 94 0.92 -9.97 6.67
N TRP A 95 2.15 -9.45 6.73
CA TRP A 95 2.45 -8.04 7.02
C TRP A 95 2.95 -7.27 5.79
N THR A 96 2.82 -7.85 4.60
CA THR A 96 3.41 -7.33 3.36
C THR A 96 2.65 -6.15 2.75
N SER A 97 1.40 -5.90 3.16
CA SER A 97 0.59 -4.81 2.64
C SER A 97 0.03 -3.95 3.77
N ILE A 98 -0.06 -2.64 3.56
CA ILE A 98 -0.65 -1.69 4.53
C ILE A 98 -1.16 -0.42 3.83
N SER A 99 -2.29 0.09 4.32
CA SER A 99 -2.86 1.40 3.99
C SER A 99 -2.70 2.34 5.18
N CYS A 100 -2.05 3.49 4.95
CA CYS A 100 -1.80 4.51 5.96
C CYS A 100 -2.45 5.83 5.55
N ASP A 101 -2.87 6.60 6.53
CA ASP A 101 -3.48 7.92 6.40
C ASP A 101 -2.94 8.90 7.46
N SER A 102 -3.57 10.07 7.58
CA SER A 102 -3.17 11.09 8.55
C SER A 102 -3.34 10.69 10.02
N VAL A 103 -4.16 9.68 10.33
CA VAL A 103 -4.40 9.22 11.71
C VAL A 103 -3.55 8.00 12.08
N THR A 104 -2.74 7.51 11.14
CA THR A 104 -1.87 6.35 11.36
C THR A 104 -0.75 6.68 12.36
N ASP A 105 -0.63 5.88 13.40
CA ASP A 105 0.44 5.98 14.39
C ASP A 105 1.79 5.48 13.81
N PRO A 106 2.82 6.33 13.74
CA PRO A 106 4.14 5.96 13.23
C PRO A 106 4.78 4.77 13.97
N ALA A 107 4.52 4.62 15.28
CA ALA A 107 5.09 3.53 16.06
C ALA A 107 4.47 2.18 15.69
N HIS A 108 3.14 2.14 15.54
CA HIS A 108 2.44 0.93 15.08
C HIS A 108 2.81 0.57 13.63
N LEU A 109 2.98 1.58 12.77
CA LEU A 109 3.47 1.38 11.41
C LEU A 109 4.86 0.74 11.41
N ASP A 110 5.80 1.26 12.19
CA ASP A 110 7.16 0.71 12.23
C ASP A 110 7.19 -0.73 12.80
N ILE A 111 6.30 -1.08 13.73
CA ILE A 111 6.12 -2.47 14.18
C ILE A 111 5.60 -3.34 13.03
N TRP A 112 4.59 -2.86 12.29
CA TRP A 112 4.04 -3.57 11.14
C TRP A 112 5.11 -3.85 10.09
N LEU A 113 5.85 -2.82 9.68
CA LEU A 113 6.90 -2.92 8.66
C LEU A 113 8.03 -3.88 9.09
N ARG A 114 8.40 -3.88 10.38
CA ARG A 114 9.38 -4.84 10.91
C ARG A 114 8.90 -6.30 10.86
N ARG A 115 7.60 -6.54 11.01
CA ARG A 115 7.05 -7.91 10.94
C ARG A 115 7.07 -8.49 9.53
N ALA A 116 7.02 -7.65 8.50
CA ALA A 116 7.20 -8.11 7.12
C ALA A 116 8.62 -8.64 6.85
N GLN A 117 9.59 -8.31 7.70
CA GLN A 117 10.99 -8.65 7.52
C GLN A 117 11.45 -8.23 6.12
N ASN A 118 12.14 -9.09 5.37
CA ASN A 118 12.63 -8.78 4.01
C ASN A 118 11.60 -9.09 2.90
N HIS A 119 10.33 -9.30 3.24
CA HIS A 119 9.32 -9.59 2.22
C HIS A 119 8.97 -8.30 1.46
N PRO A 120 8.65 -8.43 0.16
CA PRO A 120 8.31 -7.28 -0.64
C PRO A 120 7.04 -6.58 -0.14
N LEU A 121 7.17 -5.27 0.11
CA LEU A 121 6.11 -4.46 0.67
C LEU A 121 5.24 -3.78 -0.40
N CYS A 122 3.94 -3.69 -0.11
CA CYS A 122 2.95 -2.88 -0.79
C CYS A 122 2.36 -1.84 0.17
N ILE A 123 2.74 -0.58 -0.01
CA ILE A 123 2.32 0.51 0.89
C ILE A 123 1.39 1.45 0.13
N SER A 124 0.20 1.71 0.69
CA SER A 124 -0.75 2.70 0.18
C SER A 124 -0.84 3.86 1.15
N LEU A 125 -0.55 5.07 0.69
CA LEU A 125 -0.52 6.28 1.51
C LEU A 125 -1.62 7.25 1.08
N HIS A 126 -2.40 7.69 2.04
CA HIS A 126 -3.63 8.46 1.86
C HIS A 126 -3.59 9.80 2.59
N GLY A 127 -4.34 10.78 2.08
CA GLY A 127 -4.50 12.10 2.73
C GLY A 127 -3.18 12.84 2.98
N ASN A 128 -3.12 13.64 4.05
CA ASN A 128 -1.94 14.41 4.45
C ASN A 128 -1.18 13.71 5.59
N LEU A 129 -0.16 12.93 5.24
CA LEU A 129 0.67 12.17 6.17
C LEU A 129 1.53 13.05 7.09
N ASN A 130 1.71 12.57 8.32
CA ASN A 130 2.72 13.10 9.23
C ASN A 130 4.15 12.81 8.70
N ARG A 131 5.10 13.70 8.99
CA ARG A 131 6.54 13.51 8.70
C ARG A 131 7.07 12.19 9.26
N ASP A 132 6.61 11.78 10.43
CA ASP A 132 7.11 10.58 11.08
C ASP A 132 6.67 9.29 10.35
N VAL A 133 5.49 9.31 9.72
CA VAL A 133 5.02 8.21 8.84
C VAL A 133 5.93 8.09 7.63
N VAL A 134 6.24 9.21 6.98
CA VAL A 134 7.16 9.26 5.82
C VAL A 134 8.54 8.70 6.20
N VAL A 135 9.09 9.10 7.35
CA VAL A 135 10.38 8.61 7.85
C VAL A 135 10.33 7.12 8.18
N ALA A 136 9.25 6.62 8.77
CA ALA A 136 9.07 5.19 9.04
C ALA A 136 9.10 4.38 7.74
N VAL A 137 8.39 4.82 6.69
CA VAL A 137 8.43 4.17 5.37
C VAL A 137 9.83 4.22 4.76
N GLN A 138 10.54 5.35 4.86
CA GLN A 138 11.90 5.50 4.31
C GLN A 138 12.91 4.51 4.90
N ARG A 139 12.83 4.22 6.21
CA ARG A 139 13.71 3.24 6.87
C ARG A 139 13.59 1.84 6.26
N HIS A 140 12.43 1.56 5.69
CA HIS A 140 12.09 0.27 5.08
C HIS A 140 12.10 0.35 3.55
N ALA A 141 12.64 1.40 2.93
CA ALA A 141 12.52 1.61 1.48
C ALA A 141 13.17 0.51 0.61
N HIS A 142 14.16 -0.23 1.12
CA HIS A 142 14.92 -1.24 0.39
C HIS A 142 14.09 -2.46 -0.08
N HIS A 143 12.99 -2.78 0.59
CA HIS A 143 12.10 -3.88 0.22
C HIS A 143 10.68 -3.42 -0.18
N VAL A 144 10.46 -2.10 -0.31
CA VAL A 144 9.19 -1.59 -0.86
C VAL A 144 9.18 -1.80 -2.37
N GLN A 145 8.25 -2.63 -2.84
CA GLN A 145 8.07 -2.95 -4.25
C GLN A 145 6.89 -2.19 -4.87
N VAL A 146 5.82 -1.99 -4.11
CA VAL A 146 4.62 -1.31 -4.57
C VAL A 146 4.36 -0.11 -3.65
N LEU A 147 4.29 1.08 -4.26
CA LEU A 147 3.95 2.31 -3.56
C LEU A 147 2.73 2.95 -4.23
N LYS A 148 1.67 3.19 -3.46
CA LYS A 148 0.48 3.91 -3.92
C LYS A 148 0.35 5.20 -3.12
N LEU A 149 0.20 6.34 -3.78
CA LEU A 149 0.14 7.66 -3.14
C LEU A 149 -1.11 8.40 -3.61
N GLU A 150 -1.97 8.79 -2.67
CA GLU A 150 -3.15 9.64 -2.94
C GLU A 150 -2.79 11.11 -3.17
N SER A 151 -1.63 11.54 -2.66
CA SER A 151 -1.22 12.92 -2.79
C SER A 151 0.23 13.02 -3.25
N SER A 152 0.43 13.89 -4.22
CA SER A 152 1.71 14.27 -4.80
C SER A 152 2.65 14.93 -3.78
N CYS A 153 2.13 15.58 -2.73
CA CYS A 153 2.96 16.24 -1.70
C CYS A 153 3.85 15.27 -0.91
N HIS A 154 3.55 13.97 -0.96
CA HIS A 154 4.39 12.94 -0.34
C HIS A 154 5.61 12.60 -1.17
N LEU A 155 5.60 12.83 -2.47
CA LEU A 155 6.61 12.31 -3.37
C LEU A 155 7.97 13.01 -3.21
N GLU A 156 7.98 14.35 -3.09
CA GLU A 156 9.18 15.12 -2.76
C GLU A 156 9.77 14.69 -1.42
N ARG A 157 8.89 14.51 -0.42
CA ARG A 157 9.27 14.14 0.94
C ARG A 157 9.75 12.71 1.04
N MET A 158 9.25 11.83 0.18
CA MET A 158 9.60 10.42 0.17
C MET A 158 11.00 10.19 -0.39
N GLY A 159 11.44 10.99 -1.36
CA GLY A 159 12.76 10.84 -1.99
C GLY A 159 12.85 9.49 -2.71
N LEU A 160 12.23 9.37 -3.88
CA LEU A 160 12.10 8.10 -4.61
C LEU A 160 13.44 7.38 -4.88
N THR A 161 14.55 8.11 -4.92
CA THR A 161 15.90 7.56 -5.01
C THR A 161 16.26 6.61 -3.85
N LEU A 162 15.53 6.66 -2.73
CA LEU A 162 15.69 5.76 -1.58
C LEU A 162 15.05 4.39 -1.79
N PHE A 163 14.27 4.19 -2.86
CA PHE A 163 13.47 2.98 -3.10
C PHE A 163 14.04 2.15 -4.27
N PRO A 164 15.17 1.44 -4.08
CA PRO A 164 15.87 0.73 -5.15
C PRO A 164 15.06 -0.44 -5.74
N SER A 165 14.13 -0.99 -4.97
CA SER A 165 13.33 -2.17 -5.34
C SER A 165 11.92 -1.81 -5.84
N LEU A 166 11.63 -0.52 -6.05
CA LEU A 166 10.30 -0.07 -6.46
C LEU A 166 9.98 -0.52 -7.89
N THR A 167 9.04 -1.45 -8.02
CA THR A 167 8.60 -2.00 -9.31
C THR A 167 7.27 -1.42 -9.76
N LYS A 168 6.43 -0.97 -8.83
CA LYS A 168 5.12 -0.39 -9.11
C LYS A 168 4.86 0.89 -8.33
N LEU A 169 4.46 1.94 -9.05
CA LEU A 169 4.05 3.22 -8.50
C LEU A 169 2.65 3.56 -8.97
N THR A 170 1.77 3.95 -8.06
CA THR A 170 0.43 4.44 -8.38
C THR A 170 0.21 5.78 -7.72
N LEU A 171 -0.08 6.82 -8.50
CA LEU A 171 -0.51 8.12 -8.02
C LEU A 171 -2.00 8.26 -8.32
N PHE A 172 -2.82 8.61 -7.34
CA PHE A 172 -4.26 8.78 -7.53
C PHE A 172 -4.79 10.03 -6.81
N ASN A 173 -5.83 10.71 -7.33
CA ASN A 173 -6.54 11.80 -6.63
C ASN A 173 -5.68 13.01 -6.18
N THR A 174 -4.66 13.38 -6.97
CA THR A 174 -3.74 14.46 -6.58
C THR A 174 -4.42 15.83 -6.73
N THR A 175 -4.51 16.59 -5.64
CA THR A 175 -5.14 17.91 -5.63
C THR A 175 -4.27 18.97 -6.32
N ALA A 176 -4.92 19.91 -7.03
CA ALA A 176 -4.32 20.96 -7.86
C ALA A 176 -3.40 21.97 -7.13
N ASN A 177 -3.22 21.84 -5.82
CA ASN A 177 -2.67 22.90 -4.97
C ASN A 177 -1.17 22.71 -4.62
N THR A 178 -0.49 21.79 -5.28
CA THR A 178 0.94 21.53 -5.05
C THR A 178 1.76 21.93 -6.28
N MET A 179 2.78 22.78 -6.08
CA MET A 179 3.88 22.92 -7.03
C MET A 179 4.52 21.54 -7.14
N PHE A 180 4.49 20.94 -8.33
CA PHE A 180 4.77 19.52 -8.51
C PHE A 180 6.05 19.33 -9.34
N PRO A 181 6.94 18.39 -8.98
CA PRO A 181 7.97 17.91 -9.90
C PRO A 181 7.32 17.16 -11.06
N ASP A 182 7.80 17.34 -12.28
CA ASP A 182 7.19 16.78 -13.50
C ASP A 182 7.02 15.24 -13.37
N TYR A 183 5.99 14.62 -13.98
CA TYR A 183 5.89 13.15 -14.06
C TYR A 183 7.20 12.52 -14.60
N LEU A 184 7.91 13.28 -15.43
CA LEU A 184 9.24 12.92 -15.92
C LEU A 184 10.28 12.74 -14.80
N ASP A 185 10.28 13.61 -13.78
CA ASP A 185 11.19 13.52 -12.65
C ASP A 185 10.94 12.24 -11.84
N ILE A 186 9.67 11.88 -11.66
CA ILE A 186 9.26 10.67 -10.94
C ILE A 186 9.84 9.43 -11.60
N LEU A 187 9.65 9.32 -12.92
CA LEU A 187 10.20 8.22 -13.71
C LEU A 187 11.73 8.25 -13.73
N ARG A 188 12.34 9.44 -13.74
CA ARG A 188 13.80 9.59 -13.67
C ARG A 188 14.39 9.07 -12.36
N PHE A 189 13.69 9.26 -11.23
CA PHE A 189 14.18 8.82 -9.92
C PHE A 189 13.93 7.35 -9.60
N ALA A 190 13.17 6.62 -10.44
CA ALA A 190 12.81 5.22 -10.21
C ALA A 190 13.15 4.33 -11.43
N PRO A 191 14.44 4.11 -11.77
CA PRO A 191 14.84 3.42 -13.00
C PRO A 191 14.44 1.93 -13.06
N ALA A 192 14.15 1.31 -11.92
CA ALA A 192 13.70 -0.08 -11.83
C ALA A 192 12.18 -0.26 -12.01
N LEU A 193 11.44 0.83 -12.22
CA LEU A 193 9.99 0.81 -12.27
C LEU A 193 9.48 0.03 -13.49
N ALA A 194 8.65 -0.98 -13.25
CA ALA A 194 8.03 -1.80 -14.28
C ALA A 194 6.60 -1.34 -14.58
N GLU A 195 5.90 -0.81 -13.58
CA GLU A 195 4.51 -0.34 -13.69
C GLU A 195 4.34 1.07 -13.10
N CYS A 196 3.78 1.99 -13.86
CA CYS A 196 3.47 3.34 -13.38
C CYS A 196 2.05 3.74 -13.74
N HIS A 197 1.27 4.12 -12.75
CA HIS A 197 -0.14 4.46 -12.90
C HIS A 197 -0.37 5.89 -12.39
N PHE A 198 -0.91 6.76 -13.23
CA PHE A 198 -1.32 8.12 -12.88
C PHE A 198 -2.85 8.22 -13.05
N ILE A 199 -3.59 8.38 -11.96
CA ILE A 199 -5.07 8.27 -11.93
C ILE A 199 -5.71 9.54 -11.36
N SER A 200 -6.59 10.21 -12.11
CA SER A 200 -7.37 11.36 -11.64
C SER A 200 -6.49 12.49 -11.07
N VAL A 201 -5.54 12.96 -11.86
CA VAL A 201 -4.64 14.06 -11.48
C VAL A 201 -5.24 15.38 -11.93
N TYR A 202 -5.58 16.26 -10.99
CA TYR A 202 -6.16 17.57 -11.30
C TYR A 202 -5.08 18.57 -11.75
N GLN A 203 -5.49 19.53 -12.60
CA GLN A 203 -4.64 20.51 -13.27
C GLN A 203 -3.65 21.20 -12.33
N HIS A 204 -2.35 21.08 -12.61
CA HIS A 204 -1.30 21.84 -11.95
C HIS A 204 -1.05 23.15 -12.70
N VAL A 205 -0.80 24.23 -11.96
CA VAL A 205 -0.30 25.49 -12.52
C VAL A 205 1.17 25.27 -12.89
N MET A 206 1.47 25.26 -14.18
CA MET A 206 2.84 25.19 -14.69
C MET A 206 3.66 26.34 -14.10
N VAL A 207 4.74 26.02 -13.39
CA VAL A 207 5.76 27.02 -13.06
C VAL A 207 6.53 27.31 -14.34
N ALA A 208 6.30 28.49 -14.92
CA ALA A 208 7.03 28.96 -16.09
C ALA A 208 8.53 28.97 -15.79
N GLY A 209 9.32 28.12 -16.45
CA GLY A 209 10.78 28.19 -16.36
C GLY A 209 11.58 26.92 -16.63
N HIS A 210 11.00 25.73 -16.50
CA HIS A 210 11.71 24.47 -16.79
C HIS A 210 11.24 23.89 -18.12
N GLN A 211 12.13 23.85 -19.11
CA GLN A 211 11.88 23.07 -20.33
C GLN A 211 12.06 21.58 -20.00
N PRO A 212 11.06 20.72 -20.27
CA PRO A 212 11.19 19.30 -20.05
C PRO A 212 12.33 18.73 -20.89
N VAL A 213 13.20 17.91 -20.29
CA VAL A 213 14.29 17.25 -21.00
C VAL A 213 13.82 15.87 -21.45
N PRO A 214 13.99 15.48 -22.73
CA PRO A 214 13.67 14.14 -23.17
C PRO A 214 14.40 13.08 -22.34
N PHE A 215 13.68 12.06 -21.90
CA PHE A 215 14.21 11.03 -21.01
C PHE A 215 13.79 9.64 -21.48
N THR A 216 14.70 8.66 -21.38
CA THR A 216 14.41 7.26 -21.73
C THR A 216 14.27 6.42 -20.47
N HIS A 217 13.16 5.71 -20.33
CA HIS A 217 12.93 4.78 -19.24
C HIS A 217 12.90 3.34 -19.76
N SER A 218 14.00 2.62 -19.57
CA SER A 218 14.23 1.31 -20.20
C SER A 218 13.51 0.13 -19.54
N SER A 219 13.01 0.28 -18.31
CA SER A 219 12.41 -0.83 -17.54
C SER A 219 10.88 -0.82 -17.52
N LEU A 220 10.24 0.26 -17.98
CA LEU A 220 8.81 0.45 -17.79
C LEU A 220 8.04 -0.37 -18.82
N ARG A 221 7.24 -1.32 -18.33
CA ARG A 221 6.43 -2.24 -19.15
C ARG A 221 4.97 -1.86 -19.19
N ARG A 222 4.43 -1.26 -18.12
CA ARG A 222 3.04 -0.80 -18.07
C ARG A 222 2.95 0.66 -17.67
N LEU A 223 2.24 1.44 -18.47
CA LEU A 223 1.92 2.83 -18.19
C LEU A 223 0.41 3.05 -18.28
N GLN A 224 -0.17 3.57 -17.21
CA GLN A 224 -1.57 3.97 -17.17
C GLN A 224 -1.69 5.46 -16.89
N LEU A 225 -2.42 6.18 -17.76
CA LEU A 225 -2.70 7.61 -17.67
C LEU A 225 -4.22 7.82 -17.71
N CYS A 226 -4.84 8.00 -16.55
CA CYS A 226 -6.25 8.41 -16.45
C CYS A 226 -6.28 9.90 -16.07
N ASP A 227 -6.32 10.77 -17.07
CA ASP A 227 -6.13 12.21 -16.89
C ASP A 227 -7.44 13.01 -17.04
N GLY A 228 -7.82 13.66 -15.95
CA GLY A 228 -8.89 14.64 -15.90
C GLY A 228 -8.36 16.04 -16.22
N LYS A 229 -8.19 16.36 -17.51
CA LYS A 229 -7.84 17.70 -18.04
C LYS A 229 -6.44 18.24 -17.71
N SER A 230 -5.45 17.43 -17.31
CA SER A 230 -4.09 17.90 -17.02
C SER A 230 -3.21 18.01 -18.28
N ALA A 231 -2.35 19.03 -18.30
CA ALA A 231 -1.31 19.19 -19.32
C ALA A 231 -0.13 18.21 -19.12
N ASN A 232 -0.06 17.54 -17.97
CA ASN A 232 1.08 16.70 -17.60
C ASN A 232 1.16 15.42 -18.44
N ALA A 233 0.04 14.78 -18.78
CA ALA A 233 0.06 13.63 -19.69
C ALA A 233 0.63 14.02 -21.06
N THR A 234 0.28 15.20 -21.57
CA THR A 234 0.82 15.71 -22.85
C THR A 234 2.33 15.91 -22.78
N ILE A 235 2.85 16.54 -21.72
CA ILE A 235 4.30 16.70 -21.52
C ILE A 235 4.97 15.32 -21.44
N LEU A 236 4.48 14.44 -20.58
CA LEU A 236 5.03 13.11 -20.41
C LEU A 236 5.14 12.36 -21.74
N LEU A 237 4.06 12.32 -22.52
CA LEU A 237 4.03 11.64 -23.82
C LEU A 237 4.94 12.31 -24.87
N ASN A 238 5.19 13.61 -24.78
CA ASN A 238 6.03 14.32 -25.74
C ASN A 238 7.54 14.16 -25.46
N TYR A 239 7.95 13.88 -24.22
CA TYR A 239 9.36 13.87 -23.83
C TYR A 239 9.89 12.50 -23.37
N LEU A 240 9.04 11.50 -23.17
CA LEU A 240 9.44 10.19 -22.65
C LEU A 240 9.71 9.15 -23.75
N THR A 241 10.77 8.36 -23.67
CA THR A 241 11.03 7.21 -24.56
C THR A 241 10.91 5.92 -23.75
N LEU A 242 10.07 4.99 -24.18
CA LEU A 242 9.71 3.77 -23.44
C LEU A 242 9.94 2.50 -24.28
N PRO A 243 11.19 2.08 -24.49
CA PRO A 243 11.51 0.98 -25.40
C PRO A 243 11.04 -0.40 -24.93
N ALA A 244 10.72 -0.56 -23.64
CA ALA A 244 10.24 -1.82 -23.06
C ALA A 244 8.73 -1.83 -22.80
N LEU A 245 7.99 -0.83 -23.28
CA LEU A 245 6.55 -0.70 -23.00
C LEU A 245 5.77 -1.83 -23.67
N GLU A 246 4.99 -2.56 -22.88
CA GLU A 246 4.13 -3.65 -23.32
C GLU A 246 2.67 -3.21 -23.29
N ASN A 247 2.25 -2.49 -22.25
CA ASN A 247 0.85 -2.11 -22.07
C ASN A 247 0.73 -0.60 -21.84
N LEU A 248 -0.08 0.05 -22.67
CA LEU A 248 -0.39 1.47 -22.54
C LEU A 248 -1.90 1.66 -22.38
N TYR A 249 -2.32 2.23 -21.25
CA TYR A 249 -3.71 2.59 -21.00
C TYR A 249 -3.82 4.11 -20.87
N ILE A 250 -4.68 4.71 -21.69
CA ILE A 250 -4.93 6.15 -21.67
C ILE A 250 -6.44 6.38 -21.63
N SER A 251 -6.90 7.11 -20.62
CA SER A 251 -8.26 7.65 -20.53
C SER A 251 -8.14 9.15 -20.32
N ALA A 252 -8.53 9.95 -21.30
CA ALA A 252 -8.39 11.41 -21.25
C ALA A 252 -9.71 12.12 -21.52
N SER A 253 -9.85 13.34 -20.98
CA SER A 253 -10.98 14.22 -21.30
C SER A 253 -10.49 15.50 -21.99
N GLY A 254 -10.47 15.47 -23.34
CA GLY A 254 -10.51 16.67 -24.19
C GLY A 254 -9.21 17.45 -24.45
N GLN A 255 -8.14 17.32 -23.67
CA GLN A 255 -6.84 18.00 -23.95
C GLN A 255 -5.80 17.12 -24.64
N LEU A 256 -5.83 15.81 -24.37
CA LEU A 256 -4.85 14.89 -24.92
C LEU A 256 -5.22 14.54 -26.36
N MET A 257 -4.44 15.04 -27.32
CA MET A 257 -4.61 14.73 -28.74
C MET A 257 -3.93 13.41 -29.14
N PRO A 258 -4.45 12.66 -30.13
CA PRO A 258 -3.83 11.42 -30.62
C PRO A 258 -2.37 11.58 -31.08
N ILE A 259 -1.98 12.75 -31.57
CA ILE A 259 -0.61 13.06 -32.00
C ILE A 259 0.44 12.88 -30.89
N HIS A 260 0.07 13.08 -29.62
CA HIS A 260 0.99 12.90 -28.50
C HIS A 260 1.31 11.42 -28.27
N ILE A 261 0.30 10.55 -28.44
CA ILE A 261 0.48 9.10 -28.38
C ILE A 261 1.32 8.65 -29.57
N ALA A 262 1.00 9.14 -30.78
CA ALA A 262 1.78 8.85 -31.98
C ALA A 262 3.27 9.25 -31.82
N SER A 263 3.55 10.40 -31.21
CA SER A 263 4.90 10.87 -30.92
C SER A 263 5.64 9.91 -29.96
N LEU A 264 4.99 9.44 -28.90
CA LEU A 264 5.56 8.44 -28.00
C LEU A 264 5.87 7.13 -28.72
N LEU A 265 4.90 6.59 -29.48
CA LEU A 265 5.03 5.31 -30.18
C LEU A 265 6.13 5.36 -31.23
N THR A 266 6.18 6.43 -32.02
CA THR A 266 7.20 6.63 -33.05
C THR A 266 8.60 6.73 -32.44
N ARG A 267 8.74 7.42 -31.30
CA ARG A 267 10.02 7.58 -30.60
C ARG A 267 10.47 6.31 -29.88
N SER A 268 9.54 5.55 -29.32
CA SER A 268 9.85 4.42 -28.43
C SER A 268 9.94 3.08 -29.16
N LEU A 269 9.25 2.94 -30.30
CA LEU A 269 9.07 1.68 -31.05
C LEU A 269 8.86 0.47 -30.11
N PRO A 270 7.86 0.56 -29.20
CA PRO A 270 7.75 -0.38 -28.11
C PRO A 270 7.24 -1.76 -28.57
N PRO A 271 7.59 -2.85 -27.87
CA PRO A 271 7.01 -4.19 -28.10
C PRO A 271 5.59 -4.27 -27.50
N LEU A 272 4.72 -3.36 -27.91
CA LEU A 272 3.40 -3.19 -27.31
C LEU A 272 2.52 -4.40 -27.60
N GLN A 273 1.91 -4.95 -26.54
CA GLN A 273 0.95 -6.04 -26.56
C GLN A 273 -0.48 -5.49 -26.44
N SER A 274 -0.69 -4.46 -25.63
CA SER A 274 -2.02 -3.89 -25.38
C SER A 274 -2.00 -2.36 -25.45
N LEU A 275 -2.97 -1.80 -26.17
CA LEU A 275 -3.19 -0.36 -26.26
C LEU A 275 -4.67 -0.03 -26.04
N HIS A 276 -4.95 0.67 -24.95
CA HIS A 276 -6.26 1.22 -24.64
C HIS A 276 -6.21 2.74 -24.70
N ALA A 277 -7.14 3.35 -25.45
CA ALA A 277 -7.23 4.79 -25.60
C ALA A 277 -8.71 5.22 -25.62
N GLU A 278 -9.15 5.91 -24.57
CA GLU A 278 -10.51 6.39 -24.37
C GLU A 278 -10.56 7.93 -24.27
N GLY A 279 -11.61 8.54 -24.82
CA GLY A 279 -11.93 9.96 -24.63
C GLY A 279 -11.05 10.96 -25.42
N LEU A 280 -10.32 10.48 -26.43
CA LEU A 280 -9.51 11.32 -27.32
C LEU A 280 -10.39 12.08 -28.34
N PRO A 281 -10.18 13.40 -28.55
CA PRO A 281 -10.90 14.18 -29.55
C PRO A 281 -10.28 14.09 -30.96
N GLY A 282 -11.12 14.00 -31.99
CA GLY A 282 -10.73 14.28 -33.39
C GLY A 282 -10.12 13.12 -34.20
N MET A 283 -9.93 13.36 -35.51
CA MET A 283 -9.72 12.33 -36.55
C MET A 283 -8.44 11.48 -36.38
N PHE A 284 -8.63 10.17 -36.56
CA PHE A 284 -7.72 9.07 -36.24
C PHE A 284 -6.52 8.86 -37.17
N HIS A 285 -6.30 9.68 -38.21
CA HIS A 285 -5.33 9.34 -39.27
C HIS A 285 -3.87 9.26 -38.78
N GLU A 286 -3.44 10.20 -37.93
CA GLU A 286 -2.08 10.19 -37.36
C GLU A 286 -1.89 9.06 -36.34
N PHE A 287 -2.97 8.73 -35.63
CA PHE A 287 -3.01 7.61 -34.71
C PHE A 287 -2.88 6.29 -35.49
N ASP A 288 -3.62 6.13 -36.58
CA ASP A 288 -3.57 4.97 -37.46
C ASP A 288 -2.18 4.76 -38.08
N GLN A 289 -1.49 5.84 -38.46
CA GLN A 289 -0.11 5.76 -38.95
C GLN A 289 0.85 5.27 -37.86
N ALA A 290 0.71 5.76 -36.63
CA ALA A 290 1.53 5.31 -35.51
C ALA A 290 1.22 3.86 -35.11
N LEU A 291 -0.05 3.41 -35.20
CA LEU A 291 -0.42 2.01 -34.95
C LEU A 291 0.27 1.04 -35.93
N ARG A 292 0.51 1.46 -37.18
CA ARG A 292 1.28 0.65 -38.16
C ARG A 292 2.72 0.40 -37.74
N LEU A 293 3.30 1.29 -36.92
CA LEU A 293 4.66 1.14 -36.39
C LEU A 293 4.73 0.12 -35.25
N VAL A 294 3.59 -0.36 -34.75
CA VAL A 294 3.49 -1.25 -33.60
C VAL A 294 2.58 -2.44 -33.93
N PRO A 295 3.02 -3.35 -34.82
CA PRO A 295 2.17 -4.42 -35.35
C PRO A 295 1.83 -5.53 -34.34
N ASN A 296 2.47 -5.54 -33.17
CA ASN A 296 2.34 -6.60 -32.16
C ASN A 296 1.16 -6.39 -31.19
N VAL A 297 0.36 -5.33 -31.36
CA VAL A 297 -0.77 -5.06 -30.46
C VAL A 297 -1.86 -6.10 -30.68
N THR A 298 -2.14 -6.90 -29.67
CA THR A 298 -3.18 -7.94 -29.67
C THR A 298 -4.53 -7.41 -29.25
N ASP A 299 -4.55 -6.42 -28.35
CA ASP A 299 -5.77 -5.82 -27.81
C ASP A 299 -5.81 -4.32 -28.10
N LEU A 300 -6.65 -3.94 -29.08
CA LEU A 300 -7.02 -2.57 -29.40
C LEU A 300 -8.47 -2.35 -28.98
N THR A 301 -8.69 -1.55 -27.94
CA THR A 301 -10.03 -1.10 -27.56
C THR A 301 -10.12 0.41 -27.72
N PRO A 302 -10.44 0.91 -28.92
CA PRO A 302 -10.90 2.28 -29.08
C PRO A 302 -12.36 2.32 -28.64
N GLU A 303 -12.66 2.80 -27.44
CA GLU A 303 -14.07 2.99 -27.08
C GLU A 303 -14.64 4.16 -27.87
N ILE A 304 -15.52 3.82 -28.82
CA ILE A 304 -16.41 4.75 -29.50
C ILE A 304 -17.33 5.34 -28.43
N PRO A 305 -17.44 6.68 -28.28
CA PRO A 305 -18.34 7.26 -27.31
C PRO A 305 -19.76 6.76 -27.60
N ARG A 306 -20.33 5.97 -26.68
CA ARG A 306 -21.75 5.62 -26.74
C ARG A 306 -22.53 6.92 -26.60
N THR A 307 -22.97 7.45 -27.74
CA THR A 307 -23.88 8.59 -27.81
C THR A 307 -25.05 8.33 -26.87
N ASN A 308 -25.26 9.24 -25.92
CA ASN A 308 -26.46 9.41 -25.12
C ASN A 308 -27.71 8.93 -25.87
N ARG A 309 -28.28 7.79 -25.48
CA ARG A 309 -29.73 7.62 -25.65
C ARG A 309 -30.39 8.47 -24.58
N ARG A 310 -30.84 9.65 -25.01
CA ARG A 310 -31.87 10.44 -24.35
C ARG A 310 -33.03 9.51 -23.97
N SER A 311 -33.30 9.35 -22.69
CA SER A 311 -34.63 9.06 -22.19
C SER A 311 -35.28 10.39 -21.82
N LEU A 312 -36.23 10.80 -22.68
CA LEU A 312 -37.37 11.64 -22.28
C LEU A 312 -38.20 10.87 -21.24
#